data_AF-A0A0F9C9L0-F1
#
_entry.id   AF-A0A0F9C9L0-F1
#
_cell.length_a   1.000
_cell.length_b   1.000
_cell.length_c   1.000
_cell.angle_alpha   90.00
_cell.angle_beta   90.00
_cell.angle_gamma   90.00
#
_symmetry.space_group_name_H-M   'P 1'
#
loop_
_entity.id
_entity.type
_entity.pdbx_description
1 polymer ?
#
loop_
_entity_poly.entity_id
_entity_poly.type
_entity_poly.pdbx_seq_one_letter_code
_entity_poly.pdbx_strand_id
1 'polypeptide(L)'
;MGFARRIVIPQVKAMSTPDDYIILLFLISIGGFGLYQSAVQLVFGISYSVGPWIASVFILQPDISMVAGAPFINKLHMVMALLFFAYLPFTKLVHVFSYPFGYITRSYISMRRYVSLKK
;
A
#
# COMPACT_ATOMS: atom_id res chain seq x y z
N MET A 1 -6.97 10.64 10.88
CA MET A 1 -7.88 10.26 11.98
C MET A 1 -7.63 8.85 12.55
N GLY A 2 -7.35 7.83 11.74
CA GLY A 2 -7.14 6.45 12.23
C GLY A 2 -6.01 6.29 13.27
N PHE A 3 -4.87 6.97 13.08
CA PHE A 3 -3.73 6.90 14.00
C PHE A 3 -4.03 7.48 15.39
N ALA A 4 -4.54 8.72 15.44
CA ALA A 4 -4.92 9.37 16.70
C ALA A 4 -5.95 8.54 17.49
N ARG A 5 -6.94 7.95 16.81
CA ARG A 5 -7.96 7.10 17.43
C ARG A 5 -7.37 5.88 18.14
N ARG A 6 -6.33 5.26 17.58
CA ARG A 6 -5.62 4.10 18.17
C ARG A 6 -4.76 4.45 19.37
N ILE A 7 -4.47 5.73 19.59
CA ILE A 7 -3.72 6.21 20.76
C ILE A 7 -4.67 6.70 21.85
N VAL A 8 -5.71 7.45 21.45
CA VAL A 8 -6.61 8.16 22.36
C VAL A 8 -7.71 7.25 22.92
N ILE A 9 -8.25 6.31 22.14
CA ILE A 9 -9.35 5.45 22.58
C ILE A 9 -8.80 4.16 23.23
N PRO A 10 -8.97 3.95 24.55
CA PRO A 10 -8.38 2.81 25.26
C PRO A 10 -8.78 1.44 24.68
N GLN A 11 -10.03 1.30 24.27
CA GLN A 11 -10.57 0.07 23.69
C GLN A 11 -9.89 -0.29 22.37
N VAL A 12 -9.62 0.71 21.53
CA VAL A 12 -8.94 0.50 20.23
C VAL A 12 -7.45 0.23 20.45
N LYS A 13 -6.84 0.91 21.42
CA LYS A 13 -5.44 0.70 21.80
C LYS A 13 -5.20 -0.73 22.32
N ALA A 14 -6.09 -1.23 23.19
CA ALA A 14 -5.99 -2.57 23.75
C ALA A 14 -6.07 -3.70 22.70
N MET A 15 -6.78 -3.47 21.60
CA MET A 15 -6.93 -4.42 20.49
C MET A 15 -5.95 -4.17 19.32
N SER A 16 -5.08 -3.15 19.43
CA SER A 16 -4.15 -2.81 18.36
C SER A 16 -2.84 -3.58 18.51
N THR A 17 -2.35 -4.07 17.38
CA THR A 17 -1.03 -4.72 17.24
C THR A 17 0.02 -3.70 16.79
N PRO A 18 1.32 -3.89 17.07
CA PRO A 18 2.38 -2.99 16.61
C PRO A 18 2.34 -2.74 15.09
N ASP A 19 1.99 -3.78 14.32
CA ASP A 19 1.80 -3.73 12.87
C ASP A 19 0.79 -2.64 12.43
N ASP A 20 -0.30 -2.44 13.18
CA ASP A 20 -1.32 -1.43 12.86
C ASP A 20 -0.74 -0.01 12.88
N TYR A 21 0.26 0.25 13.73
CA TYR A 21 0.91 1.55 13.82
C TYR A 21 1.96 1.73 12.72
N ILE A 22 2.72 0.68 12.41
CA ILE A 22 3.75 0.67 11.36
C ILE A 22 3.12 0.95 9.99
N ILE A 23 2.04 0.25 9.65
CA ILE A 23 1.30 0.47 8.40
C ILE A 23 0.79 1.91 8.32
N LEU A 24 0.18 2.40 9.40
CA LEU A 24 -0.35 3.76 9.43
C LEU A 24 0.76 4.80 9.26
N LEU A 25 1.94 4.56 9.84
CA LEU A 25 3.11 5.40 9.64
C LEU A 25 3.52 5.43 8.17
N PHE A 26 3.65 4.26 7.52
CA PHE A 26 3.95 4.19 6.09
C PHE A 26 2.92 4.95 5.24
N LEU A 27 1.62 4.74 5.47
CA LEU A 27 0.57 5.42 4.71
C LEU A 27 0.62 6.95 4.90
N ILE A 28 0.81 7.41 6.13
CA ILE A 28 0.92 8.85 6.43
C ILE A 28 2.18 9.44 5.79
N SER A 29 3.32 8.77 5.88
CA SER A 29 4.58 9.24 5.29
C SER A 29 4.51 9.29 3.76
N ILE A 30 4.06 8.22 3.10
CA ILE A 30 3.95 8.15 1.64
C ILE A 30 2.96 9.19 1.14
N GLY A 31 1.76 9.27 1.74
CA GLY A 31 0.76 10.28 1.39
C GLY A 31 1.24 11.71 1.65
N GLY A 32 1.95 11.93 2.77
CA GLY A 32 2.54 13.21 3.13
C GLY A 32 3.60 13.68 2.15
N PHE A 33 4.53 12.79 1.75
CA PHE A 33 5.54 13.13 0.73
C PHE A 33 4.92 13.38 -0.64
N GLY A 34 3.92 12.60 -1.05
CA GLY A 34 3.22 12.83 -2.32
C GLY A 34 2.50 14.18 -2.35
N LEU A 35 1.78 14.50 -1.25
CA LEU A 35 1.06 15.76 -1.11
C LEU A 35 2.02 16.95 -1.03
N TYR A 36 3.09 16.85 -0.24
CA TYR A 36 4.08 17.92 -0.09
C TYR A 36 4.69 18.29 -1.45
N GLN A 37 5.01 17.30 -2.27
CA GLN A 37 5.59 17.56 -3.59
C GLN A 37 4.62 18.21 -4.55
N SER A 38 3.36 17.79 -4.52
CA SER A 38 2.33 18.31 -5.42
C SER A 38 1.86 19.71 -4.99
N ALA A 39 1.70 19.95 -3.69
CA ALA A 39 1.07 21.16 -3.15
C ALA A 39 2.07 22.25 -2.72
N VAL A 40 3.29 21.88 -2.30
CA VAL A 40 4.29 22.84 -1.82
C VAL A 40 5.39 23.05 -2.84
N GLN A 41 5.98 21.96 -3.35
CA GLN A 41 7.08 22.03 -4.31
C GLN A 41 6.59 22.21 -5.75
N LEU A 42 5.28 22.08 -5.99
CA LEU A 42 4.64 22.22 -7.31
C LEU A 42 5.36 21.40 -8.40
N VAL A 43 5.85 20.21 -8.03
CA VAL A 43 6.61 19.39 -8.98
C VAL A 43 5.63 18.58 -9.82
N PHE A 44 5.61 18.87 -11.12
CA PHE A 44 4.80 18.19 -12.11
C PHE A 44 5.65 17.41 -13.10
N GLY A 45 5.05 16.44 -13.77
CA GLY A 45 5.70 15.67 -14.84
C GLY A 45 6.71 14.61 -14.37
N ILE A 46 6.95 14.44 -13.07
CA ILE A 46 7.83 13.37 -12.59
C ILE A 46 7.29 11.97 -12.92
N SER A 47 5.97 11.84 -13.13
CA SER A 47 5.33 10.60 -13.60
C SER A 47 5.90 10.10 -14.93
N TYR A 48 6.36 11.00 -15.81
CA TYR A 48 6.94 10.63 -17.10
C TYR A 48 8.28 9.91 -16.97
N SER A 49 9.05 10.19 -15.91
CA SER A 49 10.32 9.53 -15.67
C SER A 49 10.20 8.34 -14.71
N VAL A 50 9.30 8.43 -13.72
CA VAL A 50 9.07 7.36 -12.74
C VAL A 50 8.32 6.17 -13.37
N GLY A 51 7.39 6.39 -14.31
CA GLY A 51 6.65 5.30 -14.96
C GLY A 51 7.57 4.30 -15.67
N PRO A 52 8.43 4.74 -16.60
CA PRO A 52 9.43 3.87 -17.24
C PRO A 52 10.41 3.25 -16.23
N TRP A 53 10.82 3.98 -15.20
CA TRP A 53 11.66 3.43 -14.14
C TRP A 53 10.99 2.27 -13.40
N ILE A 54 9.71 2.40 -13.03
CA ILE A 54 8.93 1.31 -12.41
C ILE A 54 8.89 0.09 -13.33
N ALA A 55 8.65 0.29 -14.63
CA ALA A 55 8.65 -0.79 -15.61
C ALA A 55 10.02 -1.51 -15.65
N SER A 56 11.12 -0.75 -15.61
CA SER A 56 12.49 -1.27 -15.56
C SER A 56 12.73 -2.19 -14.34
N VAL A 57 12.14 -1.84 -13.19
CA VAL A 57 12.19 -2.67 -11.97
C VAL A 57 11.44 -3.98 -12.16
N PHE A 58 10.26 -3.96 -12.80
CA PHE A 58 9.46 -5.17 -13.05
C PHE A 58 10.13 -6.16 -14.03
N ILE A 59 10.91 -5.66 -14.99
CA ILE A 59 11.72 -6.51 -15.90
C ILE A 59 13.09 -6.89 -15.30
N LEU A 60 13.33 -6.56 -14.02
CA LEU A 60 14.56 -6.85 -13.28
C LEU A 60 15.81 -6.20 -13.89
N GLN A 61 15.65 -5.07 -14.59
CA GLN A 61 16.74 -4.26 -15.15
C GLN A 61 16.58 -2.80 -14.71
N PRO A 62 16.85 -2.48 -13.43
CA PRO A 62 16.58 -1.16 -12.89
C PRO A 62 17.49 -0.09 -13.53
N ASP A 63 16.89 0.87 -14.24
CA ASP A 63 17.62 2.00 -14.83
C ASP A 63 17.45 3.27 -13.98
N ILE A 64 18.44 3.52 -13.12
CA ILE A 64 18.42 4.66 -12.18
C ILE A 64 18.56 6.01 -12.91
N SER A 65 19.06 6.03 -14.15
CA SER A 65 19.27 7.29 -14.90
C SER A 65 17.97 8.08 -15.07
N MET A 66 16.83 7.38 -15.19
CA MET A 66 15.49 7.96 -15.33
C MET A 66 15.06 8.76 -14.10
N VAL A 67 15.52 8.39 -12.91
CA VAL A 67 15.10 9.02 -11.63
C VAL A 67 16.26 9.77 -10.95
N ALA A 68 17.45 9.77 -11.55
CA ALA A 68 18.64 10.42 -11.01
C ALA A 68 18.45 11.93 -10.79
N GLY A 69 17.77 12.61 -11.73
CA GLY A 69 17.46 14.03 -11.65
C GLY A 69 16.24 14.37 -10.77
N ALA A 70 15.54 13.37 -10.22
CA ALA A 70 14.34 13.63 -9.43
C ALA A 70 14.66 14.36 -8.11
N PRO A 71 13.76 15.24 -7.63
CA PRO A 71 13.90 15.86 -6.32
C PRO A 71 14.08 14.85 -5.20
N PHE A 72 14.82 15.24 -4.15
CA PHE A 72 15.13 14.35 -3.03
C PHE A 72 13.88 13.75 -2.37
N ILE A 73 12.83 14.57 -2.14
CA ILE A 73 11.57 14.10 -1.54
C ILE A 73 10.91 13.02 -2.41
N ASN A 74 11.07 13.09 -3.73
CA ASN A 74 10.49 12.10 -4.63
C ASN A 74 11.22 10.76 -4.54
N LYS A 75 12.56 10.81 -4.45
CA LYS A 75 13.37 9.61 -4.19
C LYS A 75 12.97 8.98 -2.85
N LEU A 76 12.77 9.79 -1.81
CA LEU A 76 12.32 9.31 -0.50
C LEU A 76 10.92 8.68 -0.56
N HIS A 77 9.98 9.31 -1.29
CA HIS A 77 8.65 8.76 -1.52
C HIS A 77 8.71 7.41 -2.23
N MET A 78 9.53 7.28 -3.28
CA MET A 78 9.72 6.03 -4.02
C MET A 78 10.31 4.92 -3.13
N VAL A 79 11.35 5.21 -2.35
CA VAL A 79 11.96 4.24 -1.43
C VAL A 79 10.95 3.78 -0.37
N MET A 80 10.20 4.71 0.23
CA MET A 80 9.16 4.36 1.19
C MET A 80 8.04 3.52 0.57
N ALA A 81 7.65 3.81 -0.68
CA ALA A 81 6.65 3.02 -1.40
C ALA A 81 7.16 1.58 -1.65
N LEU A 82 8.41 1.41 -2.06
CA LEU A 82 9.01 0.08 -2.25
C LEU A 82 9.07 -0.72 -0.94
N LEU A 83 9.51 -0.10 0.16
CA LEU A 83 9.53 -0.73 1.48
C LEU A 83 8.11 -1.13 1.93
N PHE A 84 7.14 -0.27 1.70
CA PHE A 84 5.75 -0.55 1.99
C PHE A 84 5.22 -1.74 1.17
N PHE A 85 5.51 -1.81 -0.13
CA PHE A 85 5.12 -2.95 -0.96
C PHE A 85 5.80 -4.25 -0.54
N ALA A 86 7.07 -4.20 -0.14
CA ALA A 86 7.78 -5.36 0.40
C ALA A 86 7.19 -5.84 1.74
N TYR A 87 6.72 -4.90 2.57
CA TYR A 87 6.10 -5.19 3.85
C TYR A 87 4.64 -5.67 3.71
N LEU A 88 3.93 -5.23 2.68
CA LEU A 88 2.51 -5.47 2.42
C LEU A 88 2.02 -6.91 2.69
N PRO A 89 2.64 -8.01 2.19
CA PRO A 89 2.12 -9.37 2.38
C PRO A 89 2.16 -9.85 3.84
N PHE A 90 2.93 -9.18 4.71
CA PHE A 90 3.07 -9.52 6.13
C PHE A 90 2.10 -8.74 7.02
N THR A 91 1.20 -7.96 6.42
CA THR A 91 0.34 -7.02 7.13
C THR A 91 -1.14 -7.29 6.91
N LYS A 92 -1.98 -6.64 7.74
CA LYS A 92 -3.44 -6.67 7.56
C LYS A 92 -3.93 -6.08 6.23
N LEU A 93 -3.09 -5.36 5.48
CA LEU A 93 -3.42 -4.81 4.17
C LEU A 93 -3.54 -5.86 3.06
N VAL A 94 -3.14 -7.10 3.33
CA VAL A 94 -3.40 -8.23 2.41
C VAL A 94 -4.89 -8.36 2.07
N HIS A 95 -5.78 -7.82 2.90
CA HIS A 95 -7.22 -7.77 2.63
C HIS A 95 -7.58 -7.10 1.30
N VAL A 96 -6.70 -6.25 0.72
CA VAL A 96 -6.96 -5.56 -0.55
C VAL A 96 -7.16 -6.57 -1.68
N PHE A 97 -6.50 -7.73 -1.60
CA PHE A 97 -6.64 -8.82 -2.57
C PHE A 97 -7.94 -9.62 -2.41
N SER A 98 -8.59 -9.55 -1.25
CA SER A 98 -9.83 -10.26 -0.93
C SER A 98 -11.09 -9.43 -1.19
N TYR A 99 -10.99 -8.37 -2.01
CA TYR A 99 -12.12 -7.50 -2.27
C TYR A 99 -13.25 -8.30 -2.96
N PRO A 100 -14.49 -8.26 -2.45
CA PRO A 100 -15.55 -9.21 -2.81
C PRO A 100 -16.24 -8.86 -4.14
N PHE A 101 -15.50 -8.69 -5.24
CA PHE A 101 -16.08 -8.40 -6.56
C PHE A 101 -17.08 -9.49 -7.00
N GLY A 102 -16.83 -10.74 -6.62
CA GLY A 102 -17.72 -11.87 -6.93
C GLY A 102 -19.07 -11.84 -6.20
N TYR A 103 -19.27 -10.95 -5.21
CA TYR A 103 -20.58 -10.84 -4.54
C TYR A 103 -21.63 -10.20 -5.44
N ILE A 104 -21.22 -9.41 -6.43
CA ILE A 104 -22.13 -8.71 -7.35
C ILE A 104 -23.02 -9.72 -8.10
N THR A 105 -22.47 -10.88 -8.44
CA THR A 105 -23.18 -11.93 -9.19
C THR A 105 -23.50 -13.16 -8.32
N ARG A 106 -23.26 -13.10 -7.01
CA ARG A 106 -23.45 -14.24 -6.11
C ARG A 106 -24.93 -14.42 -5.77
N SER A 107 -25.44 -15.65 -5.97
CA SER A 107 -26.79 -16.02 -5.51
C SER A 107 -26.92 -15.85 -3.98
N TYR A 108 -28.08 -15.37 -3.53
CA TYR A 108 -28.36 -15.12 -2.12
C TYR A 108 -28.24 -16.39 -1.25
N ILE A 109 -28.61 -17.53 -1.82
CA ILE A 109 -28.59 -18.82 -1.12
C ILE A 109 -27.39 -19.64 -1.63
N SER A 110 -26.50 -20.00 -0.71
CA SER A 110 -25.34 -20.84 -0.99
C SER A 110 -25.50 -22.19 -0.31
N MET A 111 -25.83 -23.22 -1.09
CA MET A 111 -25.88 -24.61 -0.63
C MET A 111 -24.52 -25.28 -0.88
N ARG A 112 -23.92 -25.89 0.15
CA ARG A 112 -22.69 -26.67 0.02
C ARG A 112 -23.02 -28.16 0.12
N ARG A 113 -22.60 -28.95 -0.87
CA ARG A 113 -22.78 -30.41 -0.87
C ARG A 113 -21.74 -31.06 0.04
N TYR A 114 -22.15 -32.10 0.78
CA TYR A 114 -21.23 -32.92 1.56
C TYR A 114 -20.32 -33.71 0.62
N VAL A 115 -19.00 -33.53 0.73
CA VAL A 115 -18.01 -34.32 0.00
C VAL A 115 -17.49 -35.38 0.97
N SER A 116 -17.88 -36.65 0.79
CA SER A 116 -17.30 -37.74 1.57
C SER A 116 -15.83 -37.88 1.20
N LEU A 117 -14.92 -37.71 2.15
CA LEU A 117 -13.52 -38.06 1.98
C LEU A 117 -13.45 -39.55 1.66
N LYS A 118 -13.10 -39.89 0.41
CA LYS A 118 -12.84 -41.29 0.03
C LYS A 118 -11.56 -41.70 0.77
N LYS A 119 -11.69 -42.68 1.68
CA LYS A 119 -10.56 -43.33 2.35
C LYS A 119 -9.67 -44.03 1.32
#